data_AF-A0A0C2GTH1-F1
#
_entry.id   AF-A0A0C2GTH1-F1
#
_cell.length_a   1.000
_cell.length_b   1.000
_cell.length_c   1.000
_cell.angle_alpha   90.00
_cell.angle_beta   90.00
_cell.angle_gamma   90.00
#
_symmetry.space_group_name_H-M   'P 1'
#
loop_
_entity.id
_entity.type
_entity.pdbx_description
1 polymer ?
#
loop_
_entity_poly.entity_id
_entity_poly.type
_entity_poly.pdbx_seq_one_letter_code
_entity_poly.pdbx_strand_id
1 'polypeptide(L)'
;MGGGSSSLRTKSRSSADLDRLKPTAEQRTPKTRSRLASLAQSSSKQLSKLSFKRKNGNRDKVKSFRDLISTWPIHDIETLYTELETSRILSLLKISADCARPTVPSIEEQLFLSEAKDFALRIDNIVYPIHRRIIVSRSDLVQQLIDEQDLSELHLSFPIGKHFTHQELSMFIRYLYTGCWSGNAEVLQSLRDWMKCHRDLSTDLRCAEKMALKDGDLTIVLTSPSDGEKPAEACLPDYSIRCDSSIISSRSDVFRGLLKHVPDTTLSQSSLSEARAIVAGRAPHSPLYYAIQLIHIAKFFTLDKLTQLCEDMIVSALCQESCVSILSWAADGGSQYVAHRAQR
;
A
#
# COMPACT_ATOMS: atom_id res chain seq x y z
N MET A 1 76.33 -32.16 1.96
CA MET A 1 75.98 -33.42 2.65
C MET A 1 74.64 -33.16 3.32
N GLY A 2 73.49 -33.75 2.96
CA GLY A 2 73.19 -35.03 2.32
C GLY A 2 71.99 -35.58 3.09
N GLY A 3 70.80 -34.98 2.88
CA GLY A 3 69.54 -35.42 3.49
C GLY A 3 68.94 -36.58 2.70
N GLY A 4 68.68 -37.69 3.38
CA GLY A 4 68.19 -38.94 2.80
C GLY A 4 66.69 -38.94 2.58
N SER A 5 66.33 -39.47 1.41
CA SER A 5 65.00 -39.58 0.81
C SER A 5 64.36 -40.96 1.07
N SER A 6 63.02 -41.01 1.12
CA SER A 6 62.17 -42.10 0.62
C SER A 6 60.71 -41.62 0.61
N SER A 7 60.22 -41.01 -0.48
CA SER A 7 59.62 -41.60 -1.70
C SER A 7 58.32 -42.40 -1.48
N LEU A 8 57.22 -41.91 -2.06
CA LEU A 8 56.30 -42.58 -3.02
C LEU A 8 55.04 -41.69 -3.20
N ARG A 9 54.98 -40.82 -4.22
CA ARG A 9 54.47 -41.03 -5.60
C ARG A 9 52.96 -40.79 -5.78
N THR A 10 52.65 -39.54 -6.13
CA THR A 10 51.72 -39.01 -7.16
C THR A 10 50.34 -39.67 -7.41
N LYS A 11 49.27 -38.85 -7.37
CA LYS A 11 48.50 -38.48 -8.57
C LYS A 11 47.49 -37.33 -8.29
N SER A 12 47.60 -36.30 -9.12
CA SER A 12 46.74 -35.13 -9.29
C SER A 12 45.34 -35.48 -9.79
N ARG A 13 44.29 -34.85 -9.24
CA ARG A 13 42.99 -34.67 -9.91
C ARG A 13 42.33 -33.34 -9.54
N SER A 14 41.60 -32.82 -10.51
CA SER A 14 41.09 -31.46 -10.71
C SER A 14 39.81 -31.13 -9.94
N SER A 15 39.66 -29.82 -9.70
CA SER A 15 38.44 -29.00 -9.79
C SER A 15 37.09 -29.72 -9.85
N ALA A 16 36.35 -29.64 -8.76
CA ALA A 16 34.88 -29.49 -8.63
C ALA A 16 34.50 -30.00 -7.24
N ASP A 17 34.73 -29.16 -6.23
CA ASP A 17 34.24 -29.38 -4.88
C ASP A 17 33.14 -28.35 -4.62
N LEU A 18 32.09 -28.79 -3.93
CA LEU A 18 30.77 -28.19 -3.72
C LEU A 18 29.65 -28.77 -4.61
N ASP A 19 28.60 -29.22 -3.93
CA ASP A 19 27.31 -29.76 -4.37
C ASP A 19 27.22 -31.22 -4.78
N ARG A 20 27.04 -32.07 -3.76
CA ARG A 20 25.88 -33.00 -3.69
C ARG A 20 25.79 -33.69 -2.33
N LEU A 21 25.01 -33.11 -1.42
CA LEU A 21 24.44 -33.89 -0.32
C LEU A 21 23.44 -34.90 -0.93
N LYS A 22 23.86 -36.17 -1.02
CA LYS A 22 22.95 -37.29 -1.28
C LYS A 22 22.14 -37.57 -0.02
N PRO A 23 20.84 -37.88 -0.13
CA PRO A 23 20.05 -38.34 1.02
C PRO A 23 20.54 -39.72 1.46
N THR A 24 21.04 -39.82 2.69
CA THR A 24 21.46 -41.06 3.35
C THR A 24 20.23 -41.84 3.80
N ALA A 25 19.46 -42.34 2.85
CA ALA A 25 18.30 -43.20 3.09
C ALA A 25 18.62 -44.67 2.79
N GLU A 26 19.82 -45.15 3.09
CA GLU A 26 20.19 -46.55 2.90
C GLU A 26 21.22 -46.99 3.93
N GLN A 27 20.76 -47.31 5.14
CA GLN A 27 21.37 -48.31 6.02
C GLN A 27 20.35 -48.69 7.11
N ARG A 28 19.56 -49.72 6.82
CA ARG A 28 18.71 -50.40 7.82
C ARG A 28 19.54 -51.47 8.53
N THR A 29 19.55 -51.45 9.86
CA THR A 29 19.73 -52.67 10.68
C THR A 29 18.46 -52.87 11.53
N PRO A 30 17.96 -54.10 11.68
CA PRO A 30 16.75 -54.36 12.44
C PRO A 30 17.07 -54.82 13.86
N LYS A 31 16.13 -54.54 14.77
CA LYS A 31 15.94 -55.14 16.11
C LYS A 31 16.72 -54.52 17.28
N THR A 32 16.08 -53.53 17.90
CA THR A 32 15.94 -53.45 19.36
C THR A 32 14.70 -52.62 19.73
N ARG A 33 13.52 -53.27 19.65
CA ARG A 33 12.37 -52.83 20.45
C ARG A 33 12.69 -53.17 21.90
N SER A 34 13.04 -52.19 22.74
CA SER A 34 12.84 -52.25 24.19
C SER A 34 13.34 -50.95 24.85
N ARG A 35 12.45 -50.30 25.61
CA ARG A 35 12.70 -49.25 26.64
C ARG A 35 12.82 -47.77 26.28
N LEU A 36 12.73 -47.33 25.02
CA LEU A 36 12.59 -45.89 24.70
C LEU A 36 11.15 -45.45 24.35
N ALA A 37 10.21 -46.39 24.24
CA ALA A 37 8.79 -46.10 23.99
C ALA A 37 8.07 -45.37 25.14
N SER A 38 8.68 -45.29 26.33
CA SER A 38 8.15 -44.53 27.47
C SER A 38 8.60 -43.06 27.48
N LEU A 39 9.70 -42.71 26.80
CA LEU A 39 10.17 -41.32 26.70
C LEU A 39 9.48 -40.55 25.58
N ALA A 40 9.06 -41.24 24.52
CA ALA A 40 8.25 -40.66 23.43
C ALA A 40 6.83 -40.24 23.87
N GLN A 41 6.33 -40.75 25.01
CA GLN A 41 5.04 -40.33 25.57
C GLN A 41 5.13 -39.02 26.37
N SER A 42 6.34 -38.58 26.74
CA SER A 42 6.55 -37.34 27.51
C SER A 42 6.64 -36.11 26.60
N SER A 43 7.24 -36.23 25.40
CA SER A 43 7.33 -35.13 24.42
C SER A 43 6.03 -34.89 23.63
N SER A 44 5.14 -35.88 23.57
CA SER A 44 3.82 -35.77 22.91
C SER A 44 2.89 -34.73 23.55
N LYS A 45 3.15 -34.28 24.79
CA LYS A 45 2.32 -33.25 25.46
C LYS A 45 2.60 -31.82 24.96
N GLN A 46 3.69 -31.60 24.23
CA GLN A 46 4.00 -30.29 23.64
C GLN A 46 3.43 -30.16 22.22
N LEU A 47 3.37 -31.25 21.45
CA LEU A 47 2.71 -31.26 20.13
C LEU A 47 1.17 -31.20 20.21
N SER A 48 0.57 -31.61 21.32
CA SER A 48 -0.87 -31.44 21.56
C SER A 48 -1.31 -29.99 21.80
N LYS A 49 -0.35 -29.06 21.97
CA LYS A 49 -0.63 -27.61 22.07
C LYS A 49 -0.80 -26.93 20.71
N LEU A 50 -0.44 -27.60 19.62
CA LEU A 50 -0.82 -27.21 18.27
C LEU A 50 -2.31 -27.57 18.06
N SER A 51 -3.19 -26.79 18.69
CA SER A 51 -4.64 -26.98 18.60
C SER A 51 -5.15 -26.57 17.22
N PHE A 52 -5.10 -27.50 16.27
CA PHE A 52 -5.87 -27.39 15.04
C PHE A 52 -7.36 -27.62 15.38
N LYS A 53 -8.10 -26.55 15.68
CA LYS A 53 -9.56 -26.60 15.83
C LYS A 53 -10.17 -27.25 14.57
N ARG A 54 -10.81 -28.41 14.76
CA ARG A 54 -11.28 -29.30 13.70
C ARG A 54 -12.57 -28.77 13.05
N LYS A 55 -12.46 -28.29 11.81
CA LYS A 55 -13.56 -28.31 10.83
C LYS A 55 -13.44 -29.63 10.05
N ASN A 56 -14.54 -30.33 9.83
CA ASN A 56 -14.58 -31.77 9.46
C ASN A 56 -13.77 -32.15 8.20
N GLY A 57 -13.42 -31.20 7.32
CA GLY A 57 -12.56 -31.41 6.14
C GLY A 57 -11.04 -31.35 6.38
N ASN A 58 -10.58 -31.13 7.61
CA ASN A 58 -9.13 -31.02 7.93
C ASN A 58 -8.52 -32.32 8.51
N ARG A 59 -9.33 -33.36 8.75
CA ARG A 59 -8.89 -34.61 9.38
C ARG A 59 -7.91 -35.39 8.50
N ASP A 60 -8.14 -35.40 7.19
CA ASP A 60 -7.29 -36.12 6.24
C ASP A 60 -5.93 -35.45 6.08
N LYS A 61 -5.88 -34.11 6.03
CA LYS A 61 -4.62 -33.34 5.97
C LYS A 61 -3.73 -33.57 7.20
N VAL A 62 -4.32 -33.59 8.39
CA VAL A 62 -3.59 -33.87 9.64
C VAL A 62 -3.12 -35.33 9.70
N LYS A 63 -3.91 -36.27 9.16
CA LYS A 63 -3.50 -37.68 9.08
C LYS A 63 -2.34 -37.86 8.10
N SER A 64 -2.43 -37.31 6.90
CA SER A 64 -1.36 -37.35 5.90
C SER A 64 -0.06 -36.72 6.40
N PHE A 65 -0.14 -35.58 7.09
CA PHE A 65 1.04 -34.92 7.68
C PHE A 65 1.67 -35.77 8.80
N ARG A 66 0.85 -36.33 9.70
CA ARG A 66 1.32 -37.24 10.75
C ARG A 66 1.99 -38.48 10.14
N ASP A 67 1.38 -39.07 9.12
CA ASP A 67 1.92 -40.26 8.47
C ASP A 67 3.25 -39.95 7.77
N LEU A 68 3.39 -38.76 7.17
CA LEU A 68 4.63 -38.27 6.57
C LEU A 68 5.78 -38.16 7.60
N ILE A 69 5.54 -37.47 8.72
CA ILE A 69 6.58 -37.23 9.74
C ILE A 69 6.82 -38.45 10.65
N SER A 70 5.96 -39.49 10.59
CA SER A 70 6.07 -40.67 11.44
C SER A 70 7.33 -41.50 11.20
N THR A 71 7.94 -41.35 10.02
CA THR A 71 9.15 -42.06 9.60
C THR A 71 10.42 -41.24 9.78
N TRP A 72 10.29 -39.97 10.18
CA TRP A 72 11.41 -39.04 10.26
C TRP A 72 12.21 -39.27 11.55
N PRO A 73 13.53 -39.09 11.50
CA PRO A 73 14.34 -39.08 12.71
C PRO A 73 13.99 -37.89 13.59
N ILE A 74 14.20 -38.02 14.90
CA ILE A 74 13.78 -37.03 15.91
C ILE A 74 14.38 -35.64 15.62
N HIS A 75 15.62 -35.57 15.15
CA HIS A 75 16.28 -34.31 14.84
C HIS A 75 15.60 -33.53 13.69
N ASP A 76 15.08 -34.22 12.67
CA ASP A 76 14.36 -33.58 11.56
C ASP A 76 13.01 -33.03 12.04
N ILE A 77 12.37 -33.72 12.99
CA ILE A 77 11.13 -33.25 13.62
C ILE A 77 11.39 -32.03 14.50
N GLU A 78 12.50 -32.01 15.26
CA GLU A 78 12.92 -30.85 16.06
C GLU A 78 13.30 -29.65 15.18
N THR A 79 13.97 -29.90 14.05
CA THR A 79 14.30 -28.86 13.06
C THR A 79 13.04 -28.28 12.44
N LEU A 80 12.11 -29.14 12.00
CA LEU A 80 10.80 -28.72 11.47
C LEU A 80 9.99 -27.95 12.51
N TYR A 81 9.99 -28.40 13.76
CA TYR A 81 9.31 -27.70 14.85
C TYR A 81 9.89 -26.30 15.07
N THR A 82 11.23 -26.19 15.08
CA THR A 82 11.93 -24.91 15.22
C THR A 82 11.63 -23.99 14.05
N GLU A 83 11.61 -24.50 12.83
CA GLU A 83 11.24 -23.74 11.63
C GLU A 83 9.78 -23.26 11.68
N LEU A 84 8.84 -24.11 12.09
CA LEU A 84 7.43 -23.72 12.22
C LEU A 84 7.21 -22.70 13.34
N GLU A 85 7.93 -22.83 14.46
CA GLU A 85 7.83 -21.91 15.58
C GLU A 85 8.46 -20.55 15.25
N THR A 86 9.61 -20.53 14.58
CA THR A 86 10.22 -19.29 14.08
C THR A 86 9.33 -18.62 13.04
N SER A 87 8.78 -19.36 12.07
CA SER A 87 7.81 -18.84 11.10
C SER A 87 6.57 -18.23 11.77
N ARG A 88 6.05 -18.88 12.82
CA ARG A 88 4.93 -18.36 13.62
C ARG A 88 5.31 -17.06 14.33
N ILE A 89 6.48 -17.00 14.96
CA ILE A 89 6.98 -15.81 15.65
C ILE A 89 7.16 -14.66 14.66
N LEU A 90 7.78 -14.91 13.50
CA LEU A 90 7.95 -13.92 12.43
C LEU A 90 6.60 -13.40 11.93
N SER A 91 5.61 -14.27 11.78
CA SER A 91 4.24 -13.88 11.41
C SER A 91 3.58 -12.97 12.46
N LEU A 92 3.70 -13.30 13.75
CA LEU A 92 3.19 -12.46 14.84
C LEU A 92 3.91 -11.11 14.92
N LEU A 93 5.23 -11.12 14.76
CA LEU A 93 6.04 -9.91 14.70
C LEU A 93 5.63 -9.05 13.51
N LYS A 94 5.38 -9.65 12.34
CA LYS A 94 4.88 -8.98 11.14
C LYS A 94 3.54 -8.29 11.40
N ILE A 95 2.58 -9.00 12.00
CA ILE A 95 1.27 -8.44 12.37
C ILE A 95 1.45 -7.27 13.36
N SER A 96 2.27 -7.43 14.39
CA SER A 96 2.54 -6.37 15.37
C SER A 96 3.16 -5.14 14.73
N ALA A 97 4.03 -5.31 13.73
CA ALA A 97 4.64 -4.19 13.00
C ALA A 97 3.61 -3.46 12.13
N ASP A 98 2.68 -4.18 11.51
CA ASP A 98 1.59 -3.59 10.75
C ASP A 98 0.62 -2.81 11.65
N CYS A 99 0.32 -3.36 12.83
CA CYS A 99 -0.53 -2.68 13.81
C CYS A 99 0.13 -1.44 14.45
N ALA A 100 1.46 -1.34 14.43
CA ALA A 100 2.17 -0.16 14.94
C ALA A 100 2.17 1.02 13.95
N ARG A 101 1.76 0.80 12.69
CA ARG A 101 1.71 1.85 11.68
C ARG A 101 0.54 2.81 11.96
N PRO A 102 0.73 4.13 11.82
CA PRO A 102 -0.38 5.08 11.90
C PRO A 102 -1.49 4.73 10.88
N THR A 103 -2.73 4.70 11.34
CA THR A 103 -3.89 4.51 10.45
C THR A 103 -4.09 5.79 9.64
N VAL A 104 -3.94 5.69 8.32
CA VAL A 104 -4.21 6.81 7.41
C VAL A 104 -5.59 6.59 6.78
N PRO A 105 -6.52 7.56 6.86
CA PRO A 105 -7.82 7.45 6.23
C PRO A 105 -7.70 7.21 4.72
N SER A 106 -8.73 6.63 4.11
CA SER A 106 -8.77 6.50 2.66
C SER A 106 -8.86 7.88 2.00
N ILE A 107 -8.53 7.99 0.72
CA ILE A 107 -8.55 9.28 0.00
C ILE A 107 -9.95 9.90 0.06
N GLU A 108 -10.98 9.07 -0.09
CA GLU A 108 -12.38 9.47 -0.02
C GLU A 108 -12.74 10.03 1.36
N GLU A 109 -12.27 9.38 2.42
CA GLU A 109 -12.50 9.81 3.80
C GLU A 109 -11.74 11.10 4.11
N GLN A 110 -10.50 11.24 3.63
CA GLN A 110 -9.72 12.47 3.75
C GLN A 110 -10.45 13.66 3.12
N LEU A 111 -10.97 13.49 1.90
CA LEU A 111 -11.75 14.53 1.22
C LEU A 111 -13.05 14.86 1.96
N PHE A 112 -13.76 13.85 2.47
CA PHE A 112 -15.00 14.08 3.22
C PHE A 112 -14.77 14.87 4.52
N LEU A 113 -13.71 14.52 5.27
CA LEU A 113 -13.37 15.14 6.55
C LEU A 113 -12.69 16.52 6.41
N SER A 114 -12.19 16.85 5.22
CA SER A 114 -11.52 18.13 4.97
C SER A 114 -12.44 19.34 5.19
N GLU A 115 -11.82 20.43 5.63
CA GLU A 115 -12.42 21.76 5.76
C GLU A 115 -12.36 22.56 4.45
N ALA A 116 -11.50 22.18 3.50
CA ALA A 116 -11.26 22.90 2.24
C ALA A 116 -12.34 22.62 1.17
N LYS A 117 -13.60 22.78 1.54
CA LYS A 117 -14.77 22.61 0.65
C LYS A 117 -15.11 23.93 -0.02
N ASP A 118 -15.26 23.91 -1.33
CA ASP A 118 -15.45 25.08 -2.21
C ASP A 118 -16.92 25.32 -2.60
N PHE A 119 -17.84 24.45 -2.17
CA PHE A 119 -19.23 24.52 -2.54
C PHE A 119 -20.16 24.13 -1.38
N ALA A 120 -21.40 24.62 -1.44
CA ALA A 120 -22.41 24.36 -0.43
C ALA A 120 -23.75 23.96 -1.06
N LEU A 121 -24.35 22.88 -0.55
CA LEU A 121 -25.73 22.50 -0.87
C LEU A 121 -26.64 22.99 0.25
N ARG A 122 -27.63 23.83 -0.07
CA ARG A 122 -28.66 24.25 0.89
C ARG A 122 -29.93 23.46 0.67
N ILE A 123 -30.30 22.62 1.64
CA ILE A 123 -31.51 21.80 1.62
C ILE A 123 -32.36 22.17 2.83
N ASP A 124 -33.56 22.71 2.59
CA ASP A 124 -34.54 23.06 3.64
C ASP A 124 -33.90 23.89 4.79
N ASN A 125 -33.18 24.95 4.41
CA ASN A 125 -32.39 25.86 5.27
C ASN A 125 -31.13 25.28 5.95
N ILE A 126 -30.76 24.03 5.72
CA ILE A 126 -29.50 23.47 6.21
C ILE A 126 -28.45 23.50 5.12
N VAL A 127 -27.24 23.91 5.49
CA VAL A 127 -26.09 24.02 4.58
C VAL A 127 -25.17 22.82 4.75
N TYR A 128 -24.87 22.16 3.64
CA TYR A 128 -23.96 21.01 3.55
C TYR A 128 -22.74 21.37 2.69
N PRO A 129 -21.59 21.68 3.31
CA PRO A 129 -20.35 21.90 2.59
C PRO A 129 -19.90 20.63 1.85
N ILE A 130 -19.49 20.78 0.59
CA ILE A 130 -19.04 19.69 -0.29
C ILE A 130 -18.06 20.23 -1.33
N HIS A 131 -17.25 19.36 -1.94
CA HIS A 131 -16.42 19.73 -3.08
C HIS A 131 -17.30 19.81 -4.34
N ARG A 132 -17.29 20.95 -5.03
CA ARG A 132 -18.05 21.18 -6.27
C ARG A 132 -17.82 20.06 -7.28
N ARG A 133 -16.54 19.71 -7.48
CA ARG A 133 -16.12 18.66 -8.41
C ARG A 133 -16.78 17.32 -8.12
N ILE A 134 -16.88 16.94 -6.85
CA ILE A 134 -17.44 15.66 -6.42
C ILE A 134 -18.95 15.65 -6.63
N ILE A 135 -19.68 16.70 -6.23
CA ILE A 135 -21.14 16.69 -6.40
C ILE A 135 -21.53 16.75 -7.88
N VAL A 136 -20.85 17.57 -8.69
CA VAL A 136 -21.13 17.71 -10.12
C VAL A 136 -20.87 16.39 -10.85
N SER A 137 -19.80 15.66 -10.52
CA SER A 137 -19.54 14.37 -11.17
C SER A 137 -20.50 13.27 -10.73
N ARG A 138 -21.00 13.33 -9.48
CA ARG A 138 -21.87 12.30 -8.89
C ARG A 138 -23.35 12.51 -9.19
N SER A 139 -23.79 13.74 -9.43
CA SER A 139 -25.20 14.11 -9.59
C SER A 139 -25.45 14.80 -10.92
N ASP A 140 -26.12 14.09 -11.84
CA ASP A 140 -26.50 14.65 -13.14
C ASP A 140 -27.51 15.81 -12.98
N LEU A 141 -28.34 15.79 -11.94
CA LEU A 141 -29.24 16.91 -11.60
C LEU A 141 -28.44 18.17 -11.28
N VAL A 142 -27.47 18.07 -10.37
CA VAL A 142 -26.66 19.22 -9.95
C VAL A 142 -25.81 19.71 -11.12
N GLN A 143 -25.26 18.82 -11.93
CA GLN A 143 -24.52 19.18 -13.13
C GLN A 143 -25.37 20.06 -14.08
N GLN A 144 -26.60 19.65 -14.37
CA GLN A 144 -27.51 20.41 -15.23
C GLN A 144 -27.86 21.79 -14.67
N LEU A 145 -28.04 21.90 -13.35
CA LEU A 145 -28.37 23.18 -12.70
C LEU A 145 -27.18 24.15 -12.60
N ILE A 146 -25.95 23.63 -12.56
CA ILE A 146 -24.74 24.43 -12.42
C ILE A 146 -24.17 24.86 -13.79
N ASP A 147 -24.36 24.07 -14.85
CA ASP A 147 -23.90 24.43 -16.19
C ASP A 147 -24.52 25.77 -16.69
N GLU A 148 -25.57 26.24 -16.03
CA GLU A 148 -26.23 27.51 -16.32
C GLU A 148 -25.68 28.72 -15.51
N GLN A 149 -24.93 28.53 -14.40
CA GLN A 149 -24.47 29.62 -13.50
C GLN A 149 -23.20 29.28 -12.70
N ASP A 150 -22.29 30.26 -12.50
CA ASP A 150 -21.15 30.13 -11.59
C ASP A 150 -21.58 30.41 -10.14
N LEU A 151 -22.05 29.36 -9.46
CA LEU A 151 -22.58 29.43 -8.10
C LEU A 151 -21.60 28.81 -7.09
N SER A 152 -21.43 29.47 -5.95
CA SER A 152 -20.76 28.90 -4.77
C SER A 152 -21.72 28.11 -3.87
N GLU A 153 -23.03 28.30 -4.04
CA GLU A 153 -24.07 27.62 -3.26
C GLU A 153 -25.27 27.28 -4.15
N LEU A 154 -25.84 26.09 -3.98
CA LEU A 154 -27.04 25.65 -4.70
C LEU A 154 -28.16 25.30 -3.72
N HIS A 155 -29.32 25.91 -3.91
CA HIS A 155 -30.51 25.64 -3.13
C HIS A 155 -31.34 24.53 -3.77
N LEU A 156 -31.63 23.48 -3.00
CA LEU A 156 -32.45 22.35 -3.41
C LEU A 156 -33.64 22.20 -2.47
N SER A 157 -34.80 21.95 -3.07
CA SER A 157 -36.02 21.61 -2.33
C SER A 157 -36.32 20.12 -2.47
N PHE A 158 -36.90 19.54 -1.42
CA PHE A 158 -37.29 18.13 -1.45
C PHE A 158 -38.29 17.84 -2.57
N PRO A 159 -38.27 16.63 -3.16
CA PRO A 159 -39.28 16.22 -4.09
C PRO A 159 -40.63 16.07 -3.37
N ILE A 160 -41.72 16.37 -4.08
CA ILE A 160 -43.07 16.40 -3.53
C ILE A 160 -43.38 15.07 -2.81
N GLY A 161 -43.78 15.17 -1.53
CA GLY A 161 -44.19 14.03 -0.72
C GLY A 161 -43.04 13.21 -0.12
N LYS A 162 -41.78 13.64 -0.29
CA LYS A 162 -40.63 13.03 0.41
C LYS A 162 -39.99 14.06 1.32
N HIS A 163 -39.56 13.61 2.49
CA HIS A 163 -38.72 14.38 3.40
C HIS A 163 -37.61 13.47 3.90
N PHE A 164 -36.40 14.01 4.00
CA PHE A 164 -35.25 13.29 4.54
C PHE A 164 -34.76 14.00 5.79
N THR A 165 -34.35 13.22 6.77
CA THR A 165 -33.77 13.76 8.00
C THR A 165 -32.37 14.32 7.74
N HIS A 166 -31.93 15.23 8.61
CA HIS A 166 -30.57 15.75 8.59
C HIS A 166 -29.50 14.65 8.61
N GLN A 167 -29.74 13.58 9.37
CA GLN A 167 -28.82 12.45 9.50
C GLN A 167 -28.72 11.64 8.20
N GLU A 168 -29.84 11.39 7.53
CA GLU A 168 -29.86 10.70 6.22
C GLU A 168 -29.14 11.51 5.15
N LEU A 169 -29.35 12.83 5.12
CA LEU A 169 -28.63 13.73 4.22
C LEU A 169 -27.13 13.74 4.53
N SER A 170 -26.73 13.82 5.79
CA SER A 170 -25.31 13.77 6.19
C SER A 170 -24.63 12.45 5.79
N MET A 171 -25.32 11.33 5.99
CA MET A 171 -24.86 10.02 5.52
C MET A 171 -24.79 9.98 3.99
N PHE A 172 -25.69 10.67 3.29
CA PHE A 172 -25.71 10.71 1.83
C PHE A 172 -24.57 11.55 1.28
N ILE A 173 -24.27 12.71 1.89
CA ILE A 173 -23.09 13.49 1.56
C ILE A 173 -21.82 12.65 1.73
N ARG A 174 -21.68 11.90 2.83
CA ARG A 174 -20.57 10.94 3.02
C ARG A 174 -20.56 9.85 1.94
N TYR A 175 -21.72 9.33 1.56
CA TYR A 175 -21.86 8.34 0.49
C TYR A 175 -21.40 8.89 -0.87
N LEU A 176 -21.56 10.17 -1.16
CA LEU A 176 -21.07 10.77 -2.41
C LEU A 176 -19.55 10.66 -2.55
N TYR A 177 -18.80 10.76 -1.44
CA TYR A 177 -17.35 10.56 -1.42
C TYR A 177 -16.96 9.08 -1.38
N THR A 178 -17.56 8.32 -0.47
CA THR A 178 -17.06 6.99 -0.08
C THR A 178 -17.75 5.83 -0.80
N GLY A 179 -18.95 6.05 -1.35
CA GLY A 179 -19.81 5.00 -1.88
C GLY A 179 -20.40 4.07 -0.82
N CYS A 180 -20.11 4.32 0.47
CA CYS A 180 -20.58 3.50 1.59
C CYS A 180 -21.86 4.07 2.19
N TRP A 181 -22.88 3.23 2.35
CA TRP A 181 -24.16 3.60 2.96
C TRP A 181 -24.50 2.65 4.10
N SER A 182 -24.80 3.22 5.28
CA SER A 182 -25.14 2.48 6.50
C SER A 182 -26.62 2.59 6.91
N GLY A 183 -27.42 3.34 6.16
CA GLY A 183 -28.85 3.55 6.44
C GLY A 183 -29.77 2.56 5.72
N ASN A 184 -31.06 2.87 5.66
CA ASN A 184 -32.05 2.07 4.91
C ASN A 184 -31.78 2.16 3.39
N ALA A 185 -31.81 1.01 2.70
CA ALA A 185 -31.59 0.92 1.25
C ALA A 185 -32.68 1.66 0.44
N GLU A 186 -33.92 1.69 0.90
CA GLU A 186 -35.02 2.40 0.23
C GLU A 186 -34.84 3.92 0.25
N VAL A 187 -34.30 4.43 1.36
CA VAL A 187 -33.95 5.85 1.53
C VAL A 187 -32.80 6.22 0.58
N LEU A 188 -31.75 5.39 0.54
CA LEU A 188 -30.66 5.59 -0.42
C LEU A 188 -31.17 5.60 -1.85
N GLN A 189 -32.04 4.66 -2.23
CA GLN A 189 -32.60 4.61 -3.57
C GLN A 189 -33.40 5.88 -3.87
N SER A 190 -34.23 6.34 -2.93
CA SER A 190 -34.98 7.59 -3.08
C SER A 190 -34.09 8.82 -3.23
N LEU A 191 -32.97 8.90 -2.49
CA LEU A 191 -31.99 9.98 -2.60
C LEU A 191 -31.24 9.94 -3.93
N ARG A 192 -30.87 8.73 -4.40
CA ARG A 192 -30.24 8.54 -5.71
C ARG A 192 -31.19 8.92 -6.86
N ASP A 193 -32.46 8.55 -6.77
CA ASP A 193 -33.48 8.90 -7.76
C ASP A 193 -33.73 10.41 -7.83
N TRP A 194 -33.70 11.08 -6.66
CA TRP A 194 -33.84 12.52 -6.54
C TRP A 194 -32.63 13.24 -7.15
N MET A 195 -31.43 12.90 -6.69
CA MET A 195 -30.18 13.56 -7.12
C MET A 195 -29.64 13.04 -8.47
N LYS A 196 -30.31 12.04 -9.07
CA LYS A 196 -29.86 11.35 -10.30
C LYS A 196 -28.47 10.74 -10.18
N CYS A 197 -28.14 10.17 -9.02
CA CYS A 197 -26.83 9.57 -8.74
C CYS A 197 -26.83 8.06 -9.00
N HIS A 198 -26.96 7.65 -10.27
CA HIS A 198 -27.12 6.23 -10.62
C HIS A 198 -25.82 5.50 -10.95
N ARG A 199 -24.76 6.23 -11.30
CA ARG A 199 -23.47 5.66 -11.70
C ARG A 199 -22.67 5.17 -10.48
N ASP A 200 -21.76 4.24 -10.76
CA ASP A 200 -20.81 3.75 -9.76
C ASP A 200 -19.79 4.84 -9.41
N LEU A 201 -19.28 4.79 -8.17
CA LEU A 201 -18.34 5.78 -7.66
C LEU A 201 -17.07 5.87 -8.52
N SER A 202 -16.55 4.73 -9.01
CA SER A 202 -15.29 4.72 -9.76
C SER A 202 -15.43 5.43 -11.11
N THR A 203 -16.56 5.26 -11.78
CA THR A 203 -16.87 5.96 -13.03
C THR A 203 -17.00 7.46 -12.83
N ASP A 204 -17.67 7.89 -11.75
CA ASP A 204 -17.85 9.31 -11.46
C ASP A 204 -16.55 9.99 -11.02
N LEU A 205 -15.69 9.31 -10.26
CA LEU A 205 -14.37 9.84 -9.91
C LEU A 205 -13.44 9.97 -11.13
N ARG A 206 -13.50 9.04 -12.08
CA ARG A 206 -12.81 9.20 -13.38
C ARG A 206 -13.36 10.36 -14.20
N CYS A 207 -14.67 10.61 -14.12
CA CYS A 207 -15.28 11.78 -14.74
C CYS A 207 -14.75 13.07 -14.09
N ALA A 208 -14.77 13.14 -12.76
CA ALA A 208 -14.22 14.26 -11.99
C ALA A 208 -12.76 14.55 -12.37
N GLU A 209 -11.90 13.53 -12.45
CA GLU A 209 -10.50 13.70 -12.89
C GLU A 209 -10.40 14.34 -14.28
N LYS A 210 -11.16 13.83 -15.25
CA LYS A 210 -11.16 14.40 -16.62
C LYS A 210 -11.65 15.84 -16.64
N MET A 211 -12.64 16.18 -15.83
CA MET A 211 -13.12 17.54 -15.71
C MET A 211 -12.03 18.43 -15.09
N ALA A 212 -11.43 18.03 -13.97
CA ALA A 212 -10.35 18.77 -13.32
C ALA A 212 -9.15 19.06 -14.26
N LEU A 213 -8.77 18.10 -15.10
CA LEU A 213 -7.72 18.28 -16.11
C LEU A 213 -8.10 19.32 -17.18
N LYS A 214 -9.40 19.52 -17.44
CA LYS A 214 -9.91 20.47 -18.44
C LYS A 214 -10.16 21.86 -17.84
N ASP A 215 -10.81 21.93 -16.68
CA ASP A 215 -11.38 23.16 -16.13
C ASP A 215 -11.09 23.38 -14.63
N GLY A 216 -10.11 22.67 -14.05
CA GLY A 216 -9.63 22.97 -12.69
C GLY A 216 -9.11 24.40 -12.53
N ASP A 217 -9.26 24.94 -11.32
CA ASP A 217 -8.89 26.31 -10.95
C ASP A 217 -7.40 26.50 -10.65
N LEU A 218 -6.66 25.39 -10.47
CA LEU A 218 -5.22 25.38 -10.18
C LEU A 218 -4.46 24.71 -11.32
N THR A 219 -3.33 25.29 -11.73
CA THR A 219 -2.37 24.64 -12.63
C THR A 219 -1.01 24.53 -11.94
N ILE A 220 -0.55 23.31 -11.75
CA ILE A 220 0.78 23.00 -11.21
C ILE A 220 1.73 22.82 -12.38
N VAL A 221 2.76 23.67 -12.47
CA VAL A 221 3.79 23.60 -13.51
C VAL A 221 5.10 23.17 -12.88
N LEU A 222 5.65 22.05 -13.35
CA LEU A 222 6.98 21.59 -12.96
C LEU A 222 8.01 22.16 -13.94
N THR A 223 8.75 23.18 -13.50
CA THR A 223 9.83 23.77 -14.30
C THR A 223 11.14 23.05 -14.05
N SER A 224 11.90 22.81 -15.13
CA SER A 224 13.30 22.38 -15.00
C SER A 224 14.18 23.59 -14.67
N PRO A 225 15.28 23.41 -13.90
CA PRO A 225 16.28 24.45 -13.70
C PRO A 225 16.91 24.81 -15.03
N SER A 226 16.50 25.95 -15.57
CA SER A 226 17.18 26.62 -16.66
C SER A 226 18.39 27.33 -16.05
N ASP A 227 19.55 26.67 -16.08
CA ASP A 227 20.81 27.40 -15.98
C ASP A 227 20.85 28.36 -17.17
N GLY A 228 21.01 29.65 -16.88
CA GLY A 228 21.08 30.67 -17.91
C GLY A 228 22.25 30.41 -18.85
N GLU A 229 21.97 30.16 -20.12
CA GLU A 229 22.59 30.80 -21.31
C GLU A 229 22.13 30.08 -22.62
N LYS A 230 21.16 30.70 -23.30
CA LYS A 230 20.71 30.52 -24.71
C LYS A 230 20.25 29.13 -25.20
N PRO A 231 19.31 29.11 -26.17
CA PRO A 231 18.47 27.95 -26.44
C PRO A 231 19.13 27.01 -27.45
N ALA A 232 19.57 25.85 -26.97
CA ALA A 232 19.77 24.67 -27.82
C ALA A 232 18.65 23.66 -27.50
N GLU A 233 17.81 23.45 -28.49
CA GLU A 233 16.78 22.40 -28.62
C GLU A 233 17.03 21.12 -27.82
N ALA A 234 16.52 21.11 -26.60
CA ALA A 234 15.85 19.99 -25.95
C ALA A 234 15.19 20.51 -24.66
N CYS A 235 14.22 21.44 -24.82
CA CYS A 235 13.35 21.82 -23.72
C CYS A 235 12.52 20.58 -23.36
N LEU A 236 12.84 19.92 -22.24
CA LEU A 236 11.94 18.94 -21.65
C LEU A 236 10.58 19.63 -21.48
N PRO A 237 9.46 19.02 -21.92
CA PRO A 237 8.17 19.70 -21.86
C PRO A 237 7.88 20.12 -20.42
N ASP A 238 7.54 21.40 -20.24
CA ASP A 238 6.99 21.90 -18.98
C ASP A 238 5.79 21.02 -18.62
N TYR A 239 5.94 20.20 -17.57
CA TYR A 239 4.87 19.31 -17.17
C TYR A 239 3.87 20.13 -16.36
N SER A 240 2.77 20.49 -17.00
CA SER A 240 1.65 21.19 -16.37
C SER A 240 0.50 20.22 -16.11
N ILE A 241 0.01 20.19 -14.87
CA ILE A 241 -1.24 19.51 -14.52
C ILE A 241 -2.24 20.55 -14.05
N ARG A 242 -3.44 20.53 -14.63
CA ARG A 242 -4.59 21.27 -14.09
C ARG A 242 -5.35 20.40 -13.09
N CYS A 243 -5.75 20.99 -11.98
CA CYS A 243 -6.42 20.31 -10.87
C CYS A 243 -7.29 21.29 -10.07
N ASP A 244 -8.06 20.76 -9.11
CA ASP A 244 -8.86 21.56 -8.20
C ASP A 244 -8.08 21.90 -6.92
N SER A 245 -7.98 23.18 -6.59
CA SER A 245 -7.26 23.72 -5.43
C SER A 245 -7.82 23.18 -4.11
N SER A 246 -9.15 23.03 -4.03
CA SER A 246 -9.90 22.48 -2.89
C SER A 246 -9.54 21.01 -2.63
N ILE A 247 -9.49 20.20 -3.69
CA ILE A 247 -9.12 18.79 -3.63
C ILE A 247 -7.65 18.62 -3.22
N ILE A 248 -6.75 19.40 -3.80
CA ILE A 248 -5.32 19.32 -3.47
C ILE A 248 -5.05 19.79 -2.04
N SER A 249 -5.67 20.89 -1.60
CA SER A 249 -5.57 21.41 -0.21
C SER A 249 -6.11 20.41 0.83
N SER A 250 -7.12 19.65 0.45
CA SER A 250 -7.69 18.60 1.30
C SER A 250 -6.74 17.41 1.51
N ARG A 251 -5.79 17.22 0.60
CA ARG A 251 -4.90 16.05 0.58
C ARG A 251 -3.47 16.35 1.03
N SER A 252 -3.08 17.62 1.04
CA SER A 252 -1.73 18.04 1.37
C SER A 252 -1.74 19.32 2.18
N ASP A 253 -1.17 19.23 3.38
CA ASP A 253 -0.99 20.36 4.28
C ASP A 253 -0.03 21.38 3.69
N VAL A 254 0.96 20.92 2.92
CA VAL A 254 1.88 21.78 2.17
C VAL A 254 1.11 22.62 1.16
N PHE A 255 0.33 22.00 0.27
CA PHE A 255 -0.45 22.77 -0.70
C PHE A 255 -1.50 23.66 -0.03
N ARG A 256 -2.15 23.19 1.04
CA ARG A 256 -3.08 24.02 1.81
C ARG A 256 -2.39 25.25 2.40
N GLY A 257 -1.17 25.09 2.93
CA GLY A 257 -0.35 26.19 3.41
C GLY A 257 0.05 27.15 2.29
N LEU A 258 0.53 26.61 1.17
CA LEU A 258 0.90 27.40 -0.01
C LEU A 258 -0.27 28.24 -0.52
N LEU A 259 -1.45 27.63 -0.68
CA LEU A 259 -2.65 28.30 -1.19
C LEU A 259 -3.22 29.34 -0.20
N LYS A 260 -3.00 29.18 1.11
CA LYS A 260 -3.40 30.18 2.12
C LYS A 260 -2.50 31.43 2.11
N HIS A 261 -1.27 31.31 1.64
CA HIS A 261 -0.24 32.36 1.76
C HIS A 261 0.14 33.02 0.44
N VAL A 262 -0.46 32.64 -0.68
CA VAL A 262 -0.16 33.19 -2.01
C VAL A 262 -1.42 33.84 -2.59
N PRO A 263 -1.55 35.18 -2.53
CA PRO A 263 -2.67 35.87 -3.17
C PRO A 263 -2.52 35.98 -4.69
N ASP A 264 -1.29 36.04 -5.23
CA ASP A 264 -1.03 36.08 -6.67
C ASP A 264 0.45 35.75 -6.94
N THR A 265 0.71 34.88 -7.93
CA THR A 265 1.98 34.62 -8.65
C THR A 265 3.12 33.77 -8.03
N THR A 266 3.63 32.91 -8.92
CA THR A 266 4.94 32.24 -9.08
C THR A 266 5.89 32.18 -7.89
N LEU A 267 6.11 30.98 -7.36
CA LEU A 267 7.28 30.65 -6.55
C LEU A 267 7.91 29.32 -6.97
N SER A 268 9.24 29.36 -6.82
CA SER A 268 10.28 28.64 -7.53
C SER A 268 10.74 27.36 -6.83
N GLN A 269 11.15 26.42 -7.69
CA GLN A 269 12.08 25.29 -7.51
C GLN A 269 12.40 24.84 -6.08
N SER A 270 11.90 23.65 -5.73
CA SER A 270 12.58 22.74 -4.81
C SER A 270 13.20 21.59 -5.60
N SER A 271 14.50 21.40 -5.41
CA SER A 271 15.35 20.49 -6.15
C SER A 271 15.10 19.03 -5.79
N LEU A 272 14.45 18.28 -6.69
CA LEU A 272 14.35 16.80 -6.67
C LEU A 272 15.65 16.09 -7.10
N SER A 273 16.80 16.77 -7.03
CA SER A 273 18.08 16.27 -7.58
C SER A 273 18.69 15.12 -6.78
N GLU A 274 18.36 14.94 -5.51
CA GLU A 274 18.97 13.90 -4.66
C GLU A 274 18.40 12.49 -4.85
N ALA A 275 17.21 12.34 -5.45
CA ALA A 275 16.60 11.01 -5.65
C ALA A 275 17.18 10.22 -6.85
N ARG A 276 18.05 10.83 -7.66
CA ARG A 276 18.51 10.26 -8.94
C ARG A 276 19.87 9.56 -8.90
N ALA A 277 20.61 9.61 -7.78
CA ALA A 277 21.99 9.13 -7.73
C ALA A 277 22.21 7.70 -7.21
N ILE A 278 21.21 7.03 -6.61
CA ILE A 278 21.46 5.78 -5.86
C ILE A 278 21.16 4.49 -6.66
N VAL A 279 20.46 4.56 -7.81
CA VAL A 279 20.01 3.34 -8.53
C VAL A 279 20.39 3.38 -10.01
N ALA A 280 21.67 3.59 -10.30
CA ALA A 280 22.24 3.32 -11.61
C ALA A 280 22.69 1.84 -11.67
N GLY A 281 21.79 0.94 -12.09
CA GLY A 281 22.22 -0.45 -12.30
C GLY A 281 21.19 -1.53 -12.65
N ARG A 282 19.87 -1.28 -12.55
CA ARG A 282 18.85 -2.25 -13.02
C ARG A 282 17.70 -1.54 -13.71
N ALA A 283 17.12 -2.23 -14.69
CA ALA A 283 16.26 -1.72 -15.76
C ALA A 283 15.34 -0.55 -15.37
N PRO A 284 15.29 0.54 -16.19
CA PRO A 284 14.23 1.53 -16.06
C PRO A 284 12.90 0.79 -16.30
N HIS A 285 11.84 1.16 -15.59
CA HIS A 285 10.47 0.61 -15.67
C HIS A 285 10.05 -0.47 -14.65
N SER A 286 10.80 -0.75 -13.57
CA SER A 286 10.26 -1.59 -12.49
C SER A 286 9.33 -0.79 -11.54
N PRO A 287 8.18 -1.35 -11.09
CA PRO A 287 7.31 -0.70 -10.11
C PRO A 287 8.02 -0.32 -8.79
N LEU A 288 9.02 -1.11 -8.38
CA LEU A 288 9.89 -0.81 -7.24
C LEU A 288 10.64 0.52 -7.43
N TYR A 289 11.24 0.73 -8.60
CA TYR A 289 11.99 1.94 -8.91
C TYR A 289 11.11 3.18 -8.81
N TYR A 290 9.91 3.13 -9.38
CA TYR A 290 8.95 4.23 -9.27
C TYR A 290 8.51 4.45 -7.82
N ALA A 291 8.26 3.41 -7.04
CA ALA A 291 7.86 3.55 -5.63
C ALA A 291 8.96 4.22 -4.78
N ILE A 292 10.23 3.88 -5.00
CA ILE A 292 11.38 4.49 -4.30
C ILE A 292 11.53 5.97 -4.65
N GLN A 293 11.24 6.38 -5.89
CA GLN A 293 11.27 7.81 -6.25
C GLN A 293 10.05 8.55 -5.73
N LEU A 294 8.87 7.93 -5.87
CA LEU A 294 7.60 8.56 -5.54
C LEU A 294 7.43 8.76 -4.04
N ILE A 295 8.01 7.90 -3.19
CA ILE A 295 7.89 8.02 -1.73
C ILE A 295 8.50 9.32 -1.21
N HIS A 296 9.61 9.80 -1.78
CA HIS A 296 10.20 11.07 -1.36
C HIS A 296 9.32 12.26 -1.75
N ILE A 297 8.75 12.22 -2.96
CA ILE A 297 7.77 13.23 -3.43
C ILE A 297 6.53 13.19 -2.54
N ALA A 298 6.01 12.01 -2.23
CA ALA A 298 4.84 11.82 -1.39
C ALA A 298 5.08 12.35 0.03
N LYS A 299 6.24 12.07 0.63
CA LYS A 299 6.64 12.62 1.93
C LYS A 299 6.77 14.13 1.90
N PHE A 300 7.42 14.67 0.87
CA PHE A 300 7.59 16.12 0.71
C PHE A 300 6.25 16.84 0.69
N PHE A 301 5.28 16.33 -0.07
CA PHE A 301 3.92 16.89 -0.13
C PHE A 301 2.98 16.38 0.98
N THR A 302 3.50 15.68 1.99
CA THR A 302 2.73 15.11 3.10
C THR A 302 1.51 14.29 2.64
N LEU A 303 1.68 13.51 1.56
CA LEU A 303 0.67 12.63 1.00
C LEU A 303 0.71 11.27 1.69
N ASP A 304 0.27 11.21 2.94
CA ASP A 304 0.45 10.04 3.81
C ASP A 304 -0.04 8.72 3.19
N LYS A 305 -1.20 8.75 2.53
CA LYS A 305 -1.74 7.54 1.90
C LYS A 305 -0.87 7.05 0.75
N LEU A 306 -0.30 7.97 -0.04
CA LEU A 306 0.60 7.64 -1.13
C LEU A 306 1.94 7.13 -0.61
N THR A 307 2.47 7.75 0.46
CA THR A 307 3.65 7.23 1.17
C THR A 307 3.41 5.80 1.59
N GLN A 308 2.24 5.50 2.19
CA GLN A 308 1.93 4.16 2.63
C GLN A 308 1.89 3.13 1.50
N LEU A 309 1.27 3.49 0.37
CA LEU A 309 1.20 2.62 -0.81
C LEU A 309 2.59 2.38 -1.43
N CYS A 310 3.48 3.38 -1.42
CA CYS A 310 4.85 3.22 -1.87
C CYS A 310 5.62 2.25 -0.96
N GLU A 311 5.48 2.39 0.36
CA GLU A 311 6.08 1.48 1.34
C GLU A 311 5.58 0.03 1.14
N ASP A 312 4.28 -0.17 0.94
CA ASP A 312 3.70 -1.49 0.72
C ASP A 312 4.24 -2.14 -0.56
N MET A 313 4.37 -1.36 -1.64
CA MET A 313 4.97 -1.81 -2.90
C MET A 313 6.44 -2.22 -2.69
N ILE A 314 7.23 -1.39 -1.99
CA ILE A 314 8.64 -1.67 -1.73
C ILE A 314 8.81 -2.93 -0.89
N VAL A 315 8.02 -3.09 0.18
CA VAL A 315 8.04 -4.28 1.03
C VAL A 315 7.62 -5.53 0.26
N SER A 316 6.64 -5.42 -0.65
CA SER A 316 6.20 -6.55 -1.48
C SER A 316 7.28 -7.04 -2.46
N ALA A 317 8.22 -6.15 -2.81
CA ALA A 317 9.30 -6.41 -3.75
C ALA A 317 10.64 -6.78 -3.07
N LEU A 318 10.65 -6.94 -1.74
CA LEU A 318 11.81 -7.45 -1.01
C LEU A 318 12.12 -8.89 -1.43
N CYS A 319 13.36 -9.13 -1.84
CA CYS A 319 13.89 -10.46 -2.13
C CYS A 319 15.33 -10.56 -1.65
N GLN A 320 15.90 -11.78 -1.66
CA GLN A 320 17.26 -12.03 -1.17
C GLN A 320 18.32 -11.14 -1.84
N GLU A 321 18.12 -10.78 -3.12
CA GLU A 321 19.04 -9.93 -3.86
C GLU A 321 18.89 -8.43 -3.57
N SER A 322 17.68 -7.97 -3.21
CA SER A 322 17.36 -6.54 -3.06
C SER A 322 17.36 -6.09 -1.59
N CYS A 323 17.28 -7.02 -0.64
CA CYS A 323 17.06 -6.75 0.77
C CYS A 323 18.13 -5.83 1.38
N VAL A 324 19.42 -6.10 1.13
CA VAL A 324 20.52 -5.30 1.71
C VAL A 324 20.49 -3.86 1.21
N SER A 325 20.31 -3.67 -0.10
CA SER A 325 20.27 -2.34 -0.71
C SER A 325 19.03 -1.55 -0.27
N ILE A 326 17.86 -2.20 -0.20
CA ILE A 326 16.61 -1.58 0.26
C ILE A 326 16.72 -1.23 1.75
N LEU A 327 17.33 -2.10 2.57
CA LEU A 327 17.55 -1.83 3.98
C LEU A 327 18.45 -0.62 4.21
N SER A 328 19.58 -0.52 3.49
CA SER A 328 20.47 0.64 3.56
C SER A 328 19.72 1.92 3.20
N TRP A 329 19.06 1.95 2.04
CA TRP A 329 18.25 3.10 1.62
C TRP A 329 17.17 3.47 2.64
N ALA A 330 16.48 2.48 3.19
CA ALA A 330 15.40 2.71 4.15
C ALA A 330 15.91 3.28 5.48
N ALA A 331 17.10 2.84 5.93
CA ALA A 331 17.78 3.34 7.13
C ALA A 331 18.34 4.75 6.93
N ASP A 332 18.80 5.08 5.72
CA ASP A 332 19.35 6.39 5.34
C ASP A 332 18.26 7.46 5.09
N GLY A 333 17.07 7.29 5.69
CA GLY A 333 15.94 8.23 5.60
C GLY A 333 14.84 7.83 4.62
N GLY A 334 14.99 6.73 3.89
CA GLY A 334 14.01 6.24 2.91
C GLY A 334 12.65 5.91 3.53
N SER A 335 12.59 5.05 4.56
CA SER A 335 11.39 4.81 5.38
C SER A 335 11.72 3.94 6.59
N GLN A 336 11.37 4.39 7.78
CA GLN A 336 11.52 3.60 9.01
C GLN A 336 10.67 2.31 8.98
N TYR A 337 9.47 2.36 8.39
CA TYR A 337 8.62 1.19 8.24
C TYR A 337 9.30 0.15 7.33
N VAL A 338 9.81 0.56 6.16
CA VAL A 338 10.51 -0.33 5.24
C VAL A 338 11.78 -0.90 5.88
N ALA A 339 12.56 -0.09 6.61
CA ALA A 339 13.77 -0.55 7.29
C ALA A 339 13.44 -1.66 8.30
N HIS A 340 12.42 -1.46 9.13
CA HIS A 340 11.98 -2.46 10.09
C HIS A 340 11.43 -3.74 9.43
N ARG A 341 10.88 -3.63 8.22
CA ARG A 341 10.43 -4.78 7.42
C ARG A 341 11.57 -5.53 6.75
N ALA A 342 12.62 -4.85 6.32
CA ALA A 342 13.78 -5.45 5.66
C ALA A 342 14.78 -6.06 6.66
N GLN A 343 14.73 -5.67 7.94
CA GLN A 343 15.56 -6.27 9.01
C GLN A 343 15.09 -7.66 9.49
N ARG A 344 13.91 -8.10 9.06
CA ARG A 344 13.23 -9.32 9.53
C ARG A 344 13.05 -10.29 8.38
#